data_AF-A0A915B7E8-F1
#
_entry.id   AF-A0A915B7E8-F1
#
_cell.length_a   1.000
_cell.length_b   1.000
_cell.length_c   1.000
_cell.angle_alpha   90.00
_cell.angle_beta   90.00
_cell.angle_gamma   90.00
#
_symmetry.space_group_name_H-M   'P 1'
#
loop_
_entity.id
_entity.type
_entity.pdbx_description
1 polymer ?
#
loop_
_entity_poly.entity_id
_entity_poly.type
_entity_poly.pdbx_seq_one_letter_code
_entity_poly.pdbx_strand_id
1 'polypeptide(L)'
;MYDEDEGEEMPFEGDEEEEISSEQWQEACWVVISAYFDEKGLVRQQLDSFDEFIQMNVQRIVEDSPPVELQSEVQHFSGEDRSLKL
;
A
#
# COMPACT_ATOMS: atom_id res chain seq x y z
N MET A 1 -59.95 0.34 -54.03
CA MET A 1 -60.12 1.20 -52.84
C MET A 1 -59.08 0.71 -51.86
N TYR A 2 -58.05 1.51 -51.63
CA TYR A 2 -57.05 1.25 -50.59
C TYR A 2 -57.78 1.53 -49.27
N ASP A 3 -58.05 0.50 -48.46
CA ASP A 3 -58.31 0.72 -47.04
C ASP A 3 -56.96 0.71 -46.37
N GLU A 4 -56.61 1.87 -45.83
CA GLU A 4 -55.38 2.18 -45.14
C GLU A 4 -55.20 1.23 -43.95
N ASP A 5 -54.06 0.54 -43.99
CA ASP A 5 -53.38 -0.07 -42.87
C ASP A 5 -53.20 1.00 -41.78
N GLU A 6 -54.19 1.17 -40.89
CA GLU A 6 -54.00 1.85 -39.61
C GLU A 6 -53.09 0.95 -38.76
N GLY A 7 -51.80 0.95 -39.11
CA GLY A 7 -50.76 0.57 -38.19
C GLY A 7 -50.85 1.51 -37.01
N GLU A 8 -51.39 1.00 -35.89
CA GLU A 8 -51.18 1.60 -34.58
C GLU A 8 -49.67 1.79 -34.44
N GLU A 9 -49.22 3.04 -34.63
CA GLU A 9 -47.90 3.47 -34.21
C GLU A 9 -47.88 3.32 -32.69
N MET A 10 -47.54 2.11 -32.22
CA MET A 10 -47.05 1.89 -30.88
C MET A 10 -46.01 2.97 -30.64
N PRO A 11 -46.24 3.94 -29.73
CA PRO A 11 -45.21 4.90 -29.41
C PRO A 11 -44.02 4.06 -28.97
N PHE A 12 -42.97 4.08 -29.78
CA PHE A 12 -41.67 3.59 -29.40
C PHE A 12 -41.29 4.55 -28.27
N GLU A 13 -41.58 4.18 -27.02
CA GLU A 13 -40.87 4.68 -25.84
C GLU A 13 -39.43 4.20 -26.01
N GLY A 14 -38.76 4.83 -26.98
CA GLY A 14 -37.34 4.70 -27.18
C GLY A 14 -36.74 5.33 -25.95
N ASP A 15 -36.29 4.47 -25.05
CA ASP A 15 -34.99 4.57 -24.37
C ASP A 15 -34.53 6.03 -24.22
N GLU A 16 -35.36 6.85 -23.56
CA GLU A 16 -34.90 8.07 -22.92
C GLU A 16 -34.11 7.57 -21.72
N GLU A 17 -32.92 7.07 -22.06
CA GLU A 17 -31.80 6.80 -21.21
C GLU A 17 -31.90 7.74 -20.02
N GLU A 18 -32.04 7.16 -18.84
CA GLU A 18 -32.01 7.85 -17.56
C GLU A 18 -30.70 8.66 -17.47
N GLU A 19 -30.68 9.84 -18.08
CA GLU A 19 -29.56 10.76 -18.01
C GLU A 19 -29.47 11.17 -16.54
N ILE A 20 -28.47 10.63 -15.85
CA ILE A 20 -28.15 11.00 -14.48
C ILE A 20 -28.04 12.52 -14.43
N SER A 21 -28.89 13.14 -13.61
CA SER A 21 -28.86 14.58 -13.43
C SER A 21 -27.53 14.98 -12.81
N SER A 22 -27.10 16.23 -13.02
CA SER A 22 -25.87 16.73 -12.39
C SER A 22 -25.91 16.62 -10.86
N GLU A 23 -27.09 16.66 -10.24
CA GLU A 23 -27.26 16.53 -8.79
C GLU A 23 -27.06 15.08 -8.34
N GLN A 24 -27.65 14.11 -9.06
CA GLN A 24 -27.44 12.68 -8.83
C GLN A 24 -25.98 12.27 -9.02
N TRP A 25 -25.28 12.87 -10.00
CA TRP A 25 -23.85 12.65 -10.19
C TRP A 25 -23.01 13.15 -9.00
N GLN A 26 -23.35 14.31 -8.44
CA GLN A 26 -22.63 14.87 -7.28
C GLN A 26 -22.76 13.96 -6.05
N GLU A 27 -23.94 13.39 -5.82
CA GLU A 27 -24.17 12.43 -4.73
C GLU A 27 -23.42 11.12 -4.97
N ALA A 28 -23.50 10.56 -6.18
CA ALA A 28 -22.78 9.34 -6.56
C ALA A 28 -21.26 9.48 -6.42
N CYS A 29 -20.70 10.66 -6.75
CA CYS A 29 -19.27 10.93 -6.58
C CYS A 29 -18.82 10.77 -5.12
N TRP A 30 -19.62 11.27 -4.16
CA TRP A 30 -19.27 11.13 -2.74
C TRP A 30 -19.30 9.68 -2.28
N VAL A 31 -20.23 8.86 -2.79
CA VAL A 31 -20.29 7.42 -2.48
C VAL A 31 -19.00 6.73 -2.92
N VAL A 32 -18.52 7.01 -4.13
CA VAL A 32 -17.28 6.42 -4.65
C VAL A 32 -16.06 6.88 -3.83
N ILE A 33 -16.01 8.17 -3.48
CA ILE A 33 -14.92 8.73 -2.66
C ILE A 33 -14.90 8.09 -1.27
N SER A 34 -16.07 7.97 -0.62
CA SER A 34 -16.19 7.33 0.68
C SER A 34 -15.75 5.86 0.63
N ALA A 35 -16.23 5.10 -0.36
CA ALA A 35 -15.84 3.70 -0.54
C ALA A 35 -14.32 3.52 -0.72
N TYR A 36 -13.65 4.44 -1.44
CA TYR A 36 -12.19 4.41 -1.59
C TYR A 36 -11.47 4.58 -0.25
N PHE A 37 -11.92 5.51 0.59
CA PHE A 37 -11.34 5.74 1.90
C PHE A 37 -11.66 4.62 2.90
N ASP A 38 -12.82 3.97 2.79
CA ASP A 38 -13.14 2.79 3.61
C ASP A 38 -12.24 1.60 3.28
N GLU A 39 -11.91 1.39 1.99
CA GLU A 39 -11.02 0.28 1.57
C GLU A 39 -9.54 0.58 1.84
N LYS A 40 -9.05 1.75 1.40
CA LYS A 40 -7.63 2.09 1.47
C LYS A 40 -7.25 2.72 2.81
N GLY A 41 -8.15 3.44 3.46
CA GLY A 41 -7.83 4.31 4.60
C GLY A 41 -7.08 5.57 4.18
N LEU A 42 -6.90 6.50 5.12
CA LEU A 42 -6.27 7.80 4.84
C LEU A 42 -4.74 7.75 4.75
N VAL A 43 -4.12 6.76 5.38
CA VAL A 43 -2.65 6.76 5.65
C VAL A 43 -1.98 5.48 5.13
N ARG A 44 -2.57 4.87 4.09
CA ARG A 44 -2.15 3.56 3.56
C ARG A 44 -0.68 3.51 3.15
N GLN A 45 -0.18 4.54 2.47
CA GLN A 45 1.21 4.60 1.99
C GLN A 45 2.24 4.50 3.14
N GLN A 46 1.95 5.10 4.30
CA GLN A 46 2.87 5.02 5.44
C GLN A 46 2.85 3.63 6.08
N LEU A 47 1.67 2.99 6.15
CA LEU A 47 1.55 1.63 6.65
C LEU A 47 2.24 0.64 5.70
N ASP A 48 1.99 0.75 4.39
CA ASP A 48 2.58 -0.15 3.41
C ASP A 48 4.11 -0.02 3.36
N SER A 49 4.65 1.22 3.43
CA SER A 49 6.10 1.42 3.45
C SER A 49 6.75 0.98 4.77
N PHE A 50 6.04 1.13 5.90
CA PHE A 50 6.47 0.58 7.19
C PHE A 50 6.47 -0.95 7.18
N ASP A 51 5.42 -1.57 6.64
CA ASP A 51 5.31 -3.02 6.50
C ASP A 51 6.43 -3.57 5.60
N GLU A 52 6.69 -2.95 4.45
CA GLU A 52 7.80 -3.28 3.57
C GLU A 52 9.15 -3.13 4.29
N PHE A 53 9.32 -2.05 5.06
CA PHE A 53 10.52 -1.78 5.83
C PHE A 53 10.81 -2.91 6.82
N ILE A 54 9.83 -3.32 7.62
CA ILE A 54 9.99 -4.38 8.62
C ILE A 54 10.16 -5.75 7.97
N GLN A 55 9.40 -6.07 6.92
CA GLN A 55 9.39 -7.41 6.32
C GLN A 55 10.64 -7.71 5.49
N MET A 56 11.16 -6.74 4.73
CA MET A 56 12.27 -6.97 3.81
C MET A 56 13.53 -6.20 4.15
N ASN A 57 13.41 -4.92 4.52
CA ASN A 57 14.58 -4.05 4.65
C ASN A 57 15.38 -4.31 5.93
N VAL A 58 14.72 -4.62 7.06
CA VAL A 58 15.43 -4.93 8.31
C VAL A 58 16.35 -6.15 8.14
N GLN A 59 15.85 -7.24 7.57
CA GLN A 59 16.64 -8.45 7.35
C GLN A 59 17.80 -8.19 6.37
N ARG A 60 17.54 -7.47 5.28
CA ARG A 60 18.58 -7.09 4.32
C ARG A 60 19.71 -6.29 4.97
N ILE A 61 19.39 -5.31 5.82
CA ILE A 61 20.39 -4.51 6.54
C ILE A 61 21.25 -5.38 7.46
N VAL A 62 20.65 -6.35 8.15
CA VAL A 62 21.39 -7.27 9.03
C VAL A 62 22.32 -8.17 8.21
N GLU A 63 21.85 -8.70 7.09
CA GLU A 63 22.63 -9.57 6.19
C GLU A 63 23.78 -8.83 5.50
N ASP A 64 23.57 -7.57 5.12
CA ASP A 64 24.58 -6.72 4.50
C ASP A 64 25.64 -6.23 5.50
N SER A 65 25.41 -6.39 6.81
CA SER A 65 26.34 -5.91 7.84
C SER A 65 27.61 -6.77 7.93
N PRO A 66 28.81 -6.16 7.96
CA PRO A 66 30.05 -6.92 8.02
C PRO A 66 30.16 -7.69 9.35
N PRO A 67 30.82 -8.87 9.35
CA PRO A 67 31.04 -9.63 10.57
C PRO A 67 31.78 -8.80 11.62
N VAL A 68 31.36 -8.90 12.87
CA VAL A 68 32.04 -8.23 13.99
C VAL A 68 33.35 -8.96 14.27
N GLU A 69 34.48 -8.34 13.96
CA GLU A 69 35.80 -8.84 14.32
C GLU A 69 36.23 -8.28 15.69
N LEU A 70 36.43 -9.18 16.66
CA LEU A 70 36.97 -8.84 17.97
C LEU A 70 38.49 -9.10 17.96
N GLN A 71 39.29 -8.04 17.91
CA GLN A 71 40.72 -8.15 18.18
C GLN A 71 40.98 -7.92 19.67
N SER A 72 41.39 -8.97 20.37
CA SER A 72 41.93 -8.82 21.71
C SER A 72 43.30 -8.15 21.61
N GLU A 73 43.45 -6.94 22.13
CA GLU A 73 44.79 -6.40 22.37
C GLU A 73 45.54 -7.38 23.27
N VAL A 74 46.78 -7.69 22.89
CA VAL A 74 47.70 -8.46 23.71
C VAL A 74 47.91 -7.65 24.99
N GLN A 75 47.10 -7.93 26.02
CA GLN A 75 47.28 -7.32 27.33
C GLN A 75 48.71 -7.59 27.76
N HIS A 76 49.45 -6.51 28.00
CA HIS A 76 50.84 -6.52 28.43
C HIS A 76 51.06 -7.53 29.57
N PHE A 77 51.54 -8.73 29.25
CA PHE A 77 52.37 -9.51 30.18
C PHE A 77 53.77 -8.89 30.19
N SER A 78 53.85 -7.63 30.63
CA SER A 78 55.10 -6.98 31.02
C SER A 78 54.90 -6.35 32.40
N GLY A 79 54.33 -7.15 33.30
CA GLY A 79 54.43 -6.96 34.73
C GLY A 79 55.54 -7.86 35.24
N GLU A 80 56.69 -7.25 35.48
CA GLU A 80 57.82 -7.77 36.23
C GLU A 80 57.35 -8.53 37.49
N ASP A 81 57.72 -9.81 37.63
CA ASP A 81 57.81 -10.42 38.96
C ASP A 81 59.14 -11.17 39.12
N ARG A 82 60.07 -10.45 39.75
CA ARG A 82 61.34 -10.96 40.26
C ARG A 82 61.06 -11.80 41.51
N SER A 83 61.14 -13.12 41.43
CA SER A 83 61.33 -14.04 42.58
C SER A 83 61.26 -15.49 42.11
N LEU A 84 62.14 -16.44 42.44
CA LEU A 84 63.33 -16.55 43.25
C LEU A 84 64.14 -17.72 42.65
N LYS A 85 65.48 -17.66 42.78
CA LYS A 85 66.34 -18.84 42.67
C LYS A 85 65.87 -19.91 43.66
N LEU A 86 65.73 -21.15 43.19
CA LEU A 86 66.13 -22.39 43.86
C LEU A 86 66.28 -23.49 42.80
#